data_AF-A0A815I9U8-F1
#
_entry.id   AF-A0A815I9U8-F1
#
_cell.length_a   1.000
_cell.length_b   1.000
_cell.length_c   1.000
_cell.angle_alpha   90.00
_cell.angle_beta   90.00
_cell.angle_gamma   90.00
#
_symmetry.space_group_name_H-M   'P 1'
#
loop_
_entity.id
_entity.type
_entity.pdbx_description
1 polymer ?
#
loop_
_entity_poly.entity_id
_entity_poly.type
_entity_poly.pdbx_seq_one_letter_code
_entity_poly.pdbx_strand_id
1 'polypeptide(L)'
;MTLYLTVSSFGFGFESFEITSRPKSYQNQYQNWQNLIKAYTAKPKLNQNLILKTEEKHPEPTKDEPSSKDYELADQLFLLFNELLTSAKLLVDHIVTLDFNEYGDCSADYQEEEDDNAVALNVDGITYSYDTMCPIVEFSKTHTFPTFRRRYRQIKYKEQLRRIKRYVNAQDMKTQKLQFVDNFVYTEFIRARECCLPMHDSDLRRLAIRKAHNLYLVGFMASSHWILDFKRRHHISSRKVTKLVTKNHLEDRNEILKSAERFVKTVKNTISDYAEDHI
;
A
#
# COMPACT_ATOMS: atom_id res chain seq x y z
N MET A 1 21.90 -38.61 45.17
CA MET A 1 22.34 -38.73 43.76
C MET A 1 21.89 -37.47 43.05
N THR A 2 22.80 -36.52 42.96
CA THR A 2 22.55 -35.13 42.60
C THR A 2 23.01 -34.95 41.16
N LEU A 3 22.11 -34.61 40.23
CA LEU A 3 22.46 -34.32 38.84
C LEU A 3 22.34 -32.82 38.59
N TYR A 4 23.49 -32.19 38.40
CA TYR A 4 23.65 -30.80 38.02
C TYR A 4 23.43 -30.65 36.50
N LEU A 5 22.59 -29.69 36.12
CA LEU A 5 22.47 -29.17 34.76
C LEU A 5 23.64 -28.24 34.47
N THR A 6 24.51 -28.62 33.54
CA THR A 6 25.55 -27.75 32.99
C THR A 6 24.97 -26.83 31.92
N VAL A 7 24.96 -25.53 32.19
CA VAL A 7 24.66 -24.48 31.23
C VAL A 7 25.94 -24.19 30.43
N SER A 8 25.90 -24.45 29.12
CA SER A 8 26.99 -24.12 28.20
C SER A 8 26.97 -22.63 27.90
N SER A 9 28.06 -21.95 28.28
CA SER A 9 28.38 -20.57 27.93
C SER A 9 28.74 -20.47 26.44
N PHE A 10 28.00 -19.67 25.67
CA PHE A 10 28.44 -19.16 24.38
C PHE A 10 28.59 -17.64 24.52
N GLY A 11 29.84 -17.21 24.71
CA GLY A 11 30.22 -15.81 24.68
C GLY A 11 30.24 -15.30 23.25
N PHE A 12 29.37 -14.34 22.93
CA PHE A 12 29.56 -13.46 21.80
C PHE A 12 30.27 -12.20 22.30
N GLY A 13 31.53 -12.04 21.90
CA GLY A 13 32.31 -10.84 22.10
C GLY A 13 31.68 -9.68 21.34
N PHE A 14 31.31 -8.62 22.05
CA PHE A 14 31.04 -7.31 21.47
C PHE A 14 32.38 -6.68 21.12
N GLU A 15 32.76 -6.77 19.84
CA GLU A 15 33.87 -6.02 19.28
C GLU A 15 33.39 -4.59 18.97
N SER A 16 33.96 -3.64 19.70
CA SER A 16 33.66 -2.22 19.60
C SER A 16 34.07 -1.67 18.24
N PHE A 17 33.12 -1.49 17.32
CA PHE A 17 33.34 -0.72 16.10
C PHE A 17 33.18 0.78 16.39
N GLU A 18 34.31 1.47 16.56
CA GLU A 18 34.37 2.93 16.46
C GLU A 18 34.16 3.35 15.00
N ILE A 19 32.96 3.86 14.69
CA ILE A 19 32.69 4.52 13.41
C ILE A 19 32.85 6.02 13.63
N THR A 20 34.07 6.52 13.40
CA THR A 20 34.33 7.94 13.28
C THR A 20 33.74 8.48 11.98
N SER A 21 33.01 9.60 12.08
CA SER A 21 32.50 10.46 10.99
C SER A 21 31.04 10.24 10.56
N ARG A 22 30.10 10.67 11.42
CA ARG A 22 28.70 10.98 11.04
C ARG A 22 28.46 12.50 11.09
N PRO A 23 27.58 13.05 10.25
CA PRO A 23 27.26 14.49 10.23
C PRO A 23 26.72 14.98 11.58
N LYS A 24 27.16 16.18 12.03
CA LYS A 24 26.90 16.75 13.37
C LYS A 24 25.43 16.80 13.80
N SER A 25 24.46 16.81 12.89
CA SER A 25 23.03 16.83 13.25
C SER A 25 22.54 15.50 13.86
N TYR A 26 23.15 14.37 13.49
CA TYR A 26 22.76 13.05 13.98
C TYR A 26 23.32 12.72 15.36
N GLN A 27 24.50 13.25 15.70
CA GLN A 27 25.08 13.08 17.04
C GLN A 27 24.25 13.79 18.12
N ASN A 28 23.70 14.97 17.80
CA ASN A 28 22.82 15.70 18.72
C ASN A 28 21.50 14.97 18.98
N GLN A 29 20.91 14.33 17.96
CA GLN A 29 19.67 13.57 18.13
C GLN A 29 19.90 12.31 18.97
N TYR A 30 21.02 11.60 18.76
CA TYR A 30 21.37 10.42 19.52
C TYR A 30 21.66 10.76 21.00
N GLN A 31 22.37 11.86 21.26
CA GLN A 31 22.65 12.32 22.62
C GLN A 31 21.37 12.77 23.35
N ASN A 32 20.44 13.42 22.63
CA ASN A 32 19.15 13.82 23.19
C ASN A 32 18.28 12.59 23.55
N TRP A 33 18.31 11.56 22.71
CA TRP A 33 17.61 10.31 22.95
C TRP A 33 18.19 9.54 24.16
N GLN A 34 19.52 9.49 24.29
CA GLN A 34 20.17 8.89 25.47
C GLN A 34 19.88 9.66 26.77
N ASN A 35 19.79 10.99 26.70
CA ASN A 35 19.43 11.81 27.86
C ASN A 35 17.97 11.60 28.29
N LEU A 36 17.05 11.42 27.33
CA LEU A 36 15.64 11.09 27.61
C LEU A 36 15.50 9.71 28.27
N ILE A 37 16.25 8.70 27.82
CA ILE A 37 16.26 7.38 28.47
C ILE A 37 16.81 7.47 29.89
N LYS A 38 17.91 8.22 30.10
CA LYS A 38 18.47 8.43 31.45
C LYS A 38 17.50 9.17 32.37
N ALA A 39 16.76 10.14 31.85
CA ALA A 39 15.73 10.86 32.61
C ALA A 39 14.54 9.96 32.98
N TYR A 40 14.14 9.04 32.10
CA TYR A 40 13.04 8.09 32.36
C TYR A 40 13.43 6.93 33.27
N THR A 41 14.71 6.53 33.27
CA THR A 41 15.21 5.42 34.10
C THR A 41 15.69 5.86 35.49
N ALA A 42 15.93 7.16 35.68
CA ALA A 42 16.13 7.74 37.00
C ALA A 42 14.79 7.78 37.75
N LYS A 43 14.53 6.77 38.59
CA LYS A 43 13.38 6.74 39.51
C LYS A 43 13.23 8.09 40.21
N PRO A 44 12.07 8.77 40.14
CA PRO A 44 11.84 9.94 40.97
C PRO A 44 11.82 9.46 42.42
N LYS A 45 12.73 10.00 43.25
CA LYS A 45 12.57 9.91 44.72
C LYS A 45 11.27 10.63 45.05
N LEU A 46 10.25 9.86 45.40
CA LEU A 46 8.96 10.35 45.86
C LEU A 46 9.23 11.28 47.05
N ASN A 47 8.99 12.58 46.87
CA ASN A 47 9.14 13.57 47.92
C ASN A 47 7.89 13.45 48.80
N GLN A 48 8.00 12.75 49.93
CA GLN A 48 6.88 12.40 50.83
C GLN A 48 6.24 13.61 51.54
N ASN A 49 6.63 14.85 51.22
CA ASN A 49 6.20 16.06 51.93
C ASN A 49 5.18 16.93 51.17
N LEU A 50 4.61 16.48 50.04
CA LEU A 50 3.65 17.27 49.26
C LEU A 50 2.27 16.63 49.08
N ILE A 51 1.83 15.80 50.04
CA ILE A 51 0.44 15.31 50.11
C ILE A 51 -0.11 15.60 51.51
N LEU A 52 -0.25 16.89 51.83
CA LEU A 52 -1.14 17.36 52.88
C LEU A 52 -1.73 18.68 52.40
N LYS A 53 -2.83 18.59 51.64
CA LYS A 53 -3.95 19.54 51.52
C LYS A 53 -4.62 19.44 50.15
N THR A 54 -5.40 18.38 49.97
CA THR A 54 -6.58 18.41 49.10
C THR A 54 -7.56 17.40 49.69
N GLU A 55 -8.47 17.90 50.52
CA GLU A 55 -9.66 17.17 50.93
C GLU A 55 -10.59 17.08 49.73
N GLU A 56 -10.40 16.06 48.89
CA GLU A 56 -11.46 15.58 48.00
C GLU A 56 -12.19 14.43 48.70
N LYS A 57 -13.49 14.64 48.86
CA LYS A 57 -14.44 13.76 49.51
C LYS A 57 -14.61 12.50 48.65
N HIS A 58 -13.83 11.46 48.97
CA HIS A 58 -13.97 10.14 48.36
C HIS A 58 -15.34 9.53 48.74
N PRO A 59 -16.10 8.94 47.79
CA PRO A 59 -17.26 8.13 48.12
C PRO A 59 -16.83 6.86 48.87
N GLU A 60 -17.64 6.46 49.85
CA GLU A 60 -17.39 5.31 50.73
C GLU A 60 -17.09 4.02 49.94
N PRO A 61 -16.13 3.18 50.41
CA PRO A 61 -15.83 1.91 49.79
C PRO A 61 -16.98 0.92 50.06
N THR A 62 -17.76 0.62 49.02
CA THR A 62 -18.64 -0.54 49.02
C THR A 62 -17.80 -1.81 49.11
N LYS A 63 -18.07 -2.62 50.13
CA LYS A 63 -17.33 -3.84 50.52
C LYS A 63 -17.65 -5.04 49.62
N ASP A 64 -17.52 -4.89 48.32
CA ASP A 64 -17.54 -6.03 47.40
C ASP A 64 -16.08 -6.29 46.98
N GLU A 65 -15.39 -7.16 47.74
CA GLU A 65 -14.11 -7.72 47.29
C GLU A 65 -14.33 -8.32 45.89
N PRO A 66 -13.59 -7.88 44.86
CA PRO A 66 -13.75 -8.42 43.52
C PRO A 66 -13.51 -9.93 43.59
N SER A 67 -14.45 -10.69 43.05
CA SER A 67 -14.40 -12.15 43.09
C SER A 67 -13.10 -12.61 42.44
N SER A 68 -12.45 -13.63 42.99
CA SER A 68 -11.20 -14.22 42.46
C SER A 68 -11.23 -14.51 40.95
N LYS A 69 -12.43 -14.67 40.37
CA LYS A 69 -12.65 -14.90 38.92
C LYS A 69 -12.51 -13.63 38.08
N ASP A 70 -12.75 -12.45 38.64
CA ASP A 70 -12.66 -11.18 37.92
C ASP A 70 -11.19 -10.79 37.66
N TYR A 71 -10.30 -11.15 38.59
CA TYR A 71 -8.85 -11.03 38.40
C TYR A 71 -8.33 -12.03 37.35
N GLU A 72 -8.85 -13.25 37.35
CA GLU A 72 -8.48 -14.29 36.38
C GLU A 72 -8.89 -13.88 34.95
N LEU A 73 -10.05 -13.23 34.80
CA LEU A 73 -10.51 -12.71 33.50
C LEU A 73 -9.62 -11.55 33.02
N ALA A 74 -9.22 -10.65 33.91
CA ALA A 74 -8.35 -9.53 33.59
C ALA A 74 -6.96 -10.01 33.15
N ASP A 75 -6.42 -11.02 33.82
CA ASP A 75 -5.13 -11.62 33.47
C ASP A 75 -5.18 -12.33 32.11
N GLN A 76 -6.25 -13.06 31.81
CA GLN A 76 -6.45 -13.68 30.50
C GLN A 76 -6.55 -12.63 29.38
N LEU A 77 -7.25 -11.53 29.64
CA LEU A 77 -7.42 -10.44 28.67
C LEU A 77 -6.09 -9.70 28.43
N PHE A 78 -5.28 -9.53 29.48
CA PHE A 78 -3.94 -8.94 29.38
C PHE A 78 -2.97 -9.84 28.59
N LEU A 79 -3.04 -11.17 28.77
CA LEU A 79 -2.23 -12.12 28.01
C LEU A 79 -2.59 -12.13 26.52
N LEU A 80 -3.88 -12.18 26.19
CA LEU A 80 -4.36 -12.10 24.81
C LEU A 80 -3.94 -10.79 24.12
N PHE A 81 -3.99 -9.67 24.84
CA PHE A 81 -3.56 -8.38 24.30
C PHE A 81 -2.06 -8.35 23.99
N ASN A 82 -1.23 -8.94 24.86
CA ASN A 82 0.21 -9.04 24.61
C ASN A 82 0.56 -9.97 23.45
N GLU A 83 -0.18 -11.06 23.27
CA GLU A 83 -0.03 -11.96 22.14
C GLU A 83 -0.41 -11.27 20.82
N LEU A 84 -1.49 -10.48 20.83
CA LEU A 84 -1.90 -9.65 19.70
C LEU A 84 -0.84 -8.58 19.36
N LEU A 85 -0.27 -7.92 20.37
CA LEU A 85 0.81 -6.95 20.17
C LEU A 85 2.09 -7.59 19.62
N THR A 86 2.42 -8.81 20.08
CA THR A 86 3.62 -9.52 19.63
C THR A 86 3.49 -9.99 18.19
N SER A 87 2.33 -10.52 17.81
CA SER A 87 2.03 -10.89 16.42
C SER A 87 1.98 -9.69 15.48
N ALA A 88 1.41 -8.56 15.93
CA ALA A 88 1.43 -7.31 15.18
C ALA A 88 2.85 -6.77 14.99
N LYS A 89 3.71 -6.88 16.01
CA LYS A 89 5.13 -6.46 15.94
C LYS A 89 5.91 -7.32 14.94
N LEU A 90 5.70 -8.63 14.92
CA LEU A 90 6.30 -9.54 13.95
C LEU A 90 5.86 -9.24 12.50
N LEU A 91 4.61 -8.86 12.29
CA LEU A 91 4.12 -8.45 10.96
C LEU A 91 4.75 -7.11 10.51
N VAL A 92 4.92 -6.16 11.42
CA VAL A 92 5.57 -4.88 11.11
C VAL A 92 7.06 -5.08 10.80
N ASP A 93 7.78 -5.90 11.56
CA ASP A 93 9.19 -6.20 11.27
C ASP A 93 9.35 -6.91 9.91
N HIS A 94 8.47 -7.86 9.57
CA HIS A 94 8.49 -8.51 8.25
C HIS A 94 8.16 -7.54 7.09
N ILE A 95 7.35 -6.51 7.34
CA ILE A 95 7.05 -5.45 6.36
C ILE A 95 8.22 -4.48 6.22
N VAL A 96 8.92 -4.15 7.32
CA VAL A 96 10.06 -3.23 7.34
C VAL A 96 11.31 -3.88 6.73
N THR A 97 11.51 -5.20 6.86
CA THR A 97 12.61 -5.90 6.19
C THR A 97 12.47 -5.97 4.66
N LEU A 98 11.30 -5.64 4.11
CA LEU A 98 11.06 -5.63 2.66
C LEU A 98 11.36 -4.30 1.97
N ASP A 99 11.83 -3.28 2.71
CA ASP A 99 12.17 -2.00 2.06
C ASP A 99 13.22 -1.25 2.90
N PHE A 100 14.51 -1.53 2.66
CA PHE A 100 15.63 -0.57 2.82
C PHE A 100 16.95 -1.25 2.42
N ASN A 101 17.12 -1.56 1.14
CA ASN A 101 18.44 -1.53 0.54
C ASN A 101 18.33 -0.93 -0.86
N GLU A 102 19.08 0.16 -1.03
CA GLU A 102 19.59 0.67 -2.30
C GLU A 102 18.65 1.53 -3.16
N TYR A 103 18.33 2.71 -2.65
CA TYR A 103 18.27 3.90 -3.52
C TYR A 103 19.69 4.25 -3.97
N GLY A 104 20.19 3.49 -4.93
CA GLY A 104 21.29 3.90 -5.80
C GLY A 104 20.72 4.86 -6.85
N ASP A 105 21.20 6.10 -6.81
CA ASP A 105 21.03 7.09 -7.87
C ASP A 105 21.59 6.54 -9.19
N CYS A 106 20.73 5.96 -10.03
CA CYS A 106 21.08 5.49 -11.35
C CYS A 106 20.36 6.33 -12.41
N SER A 107 20.93 7.50 -12.67
CA SER A 107 20.97 8.10 -14.00
C SER A 107 21.78 7.17 -14.94
N ALA A 108 21.25 6.00 -15.24
CA ALA A 108 21.78 5.10 -16.26
C ALA A 108 20.96 5.31 -17.54
N ASP A 109 21.66 5.57 -18.65
CA ASP A 109 21.10 5.57 -19.99
C ASP A 109 20.22 4.34 -20.19
N TYR A 110 18.92 4.57 -20.34
CA TYR A 110 17.95 3.52 -20.61
C TYR A 110 18.13 3.10 -22.07
N GLN A 111 18.85 2.00 -22.30
CA GLN A 111 18.60 1.20 -23.49
C GLN A 111 17.19 0.61 -23.33
N GLU A 112 16.34 0.86 -24.33
CA GLU A 112 15.08 0.14 -24.52
C GLU A 112 15.41 -1.34 -24.74
N GLU A 113 15.55 -2.10 -23.66
CA GLU A 113 15.33 -3.54 -23.73
C GLU A 113 13.81 -3.70 -23.87
N GLU A 114 13.33 -3.76 -25.12
CA GLU A 114 12.05 -4.36 -25.45
C GLU A 114 12.02 -5.72 -24.75
N ASP A 115 11.21 -5.85 -23.70
CA ASP A 115 10.90 -7.14 -23.07
C ASP A 115 10.01 -7.94 -24.03
N ASP A 116 10.62 -8.35 -25.14
CA ASP A 116 10.13 -9.17 -26.23
C ASP A 116 10.14 -10.65 -25.84
N ASN A 117 9.92 -10.96 -24.56
CA ASN A 117 9.60 -12.32 -24.15
C ASN A 117 8.13 -12.63 -24.49
N ALA A 118 7.78 -12.46 -25.77
CA ALA A 118 6.68 -13.14 -26.40
C ALA A 118 7.01 -14.63 -26.36
N VAL A 119 6.69 -15.27 -25.23
CA VAL A 119 6.87 -16.72 -25.02
C VAL A 119 6.09 -17.42 -26.13
N ALA A 120 6.82 -17.82 -27.16
CA ALA A 120 6.23 -18.40 -28.33
C ALA A 120 5.91 -19.87 -28.01
N LEU A 121 4.67 -20.29 -28.22
CA LEU A 121 4.35 -21.69 -28.00
C LEU A 121 4.85 -22.52 -29.17
N ASN A 122 5.71 -23.48 -28.87
CA ASN A 122 6.00 -24.57 -29.77
C ASN A 122 4.88 -25.62 -29.66
N VAL A 123 4.02 -25.68 -30.67
CA VAL A 123 3.00 -26.72 -30.80
C VAL A 123 3.41 -27.62 -31.97
N ASP A 124 3.91 -28.81 -31.63
CA ASP A 124 4.26 -29.87 -32.57
C ASP A 124 5.26 -29.42 -33.66
N GLY A 125 6.25 -28.61 -33.27
CA GLY A 125 7.32 -28.12 -34.15
C GLY A 125 7.02 -26.79 -34.84
N ILE A 126 5.83 -26.21 -34.62
CA ILE A 126 5.47 -24.89 -35.13
C ILE A 126 5.41 -23.90 -33.98
N THR A 127 6.20 -22.83 -34.11
CA THR A 127 6.25 -21.73 -33.15
C THR A 127 5.20 -20.69 -33.51
N TYR A 128 4.29 -20.42 -32.59
CA TYR A 128 3.24 -19.41 -32.74
C TYR A 128 3.51 -18.24 -31.79
N SER A 129 3.45 -17.01 -32.30
CA SER A 129 3.42 -15.78 -31.48
C SER A 129 1.99 -15.51 -31.00
N TYR A 130 1.83 -14.87 -29.84
CA TYR A 130 0.52 -14.56 -29.25
C TYR A 130 -0.38 -13.77 -30.21
N ASP A 131 0.17 -12.77 -30.90
CA ASP A 131 -0.55 -11.95 -31.87
C ASP A 131 -1.10 -12.77 -33.04
N THR A 132 -0.41 -13.86 -33.40
CA THR A 132 -0.87 -14.78 -34.45
C THR A 132 -1.95 -15.75 -33.93
N MET A 133 -1.94 -16.08 -32.63
CA MET A 133 -2.89 -17.00 -32.01
C MET A 133 -4.26 -16.35 -31.76
N CYS A 134 -4.31 -15.07 -31.42
CA CYS A 134 -5.57 -14.36 -31.12
C CYS A 134 -6.56 -14.42 -32.30
N PRO A 135 -6.19 -14.05 -33.54
CA PRO A 135 -7.08 -14.17 -34.71
C PRO A 135 -7.48 -15.62 -35.02
N ILE A 136 -6.58 -16.58 -34.76
CA ILE A 136 -6.86 -18.01 -34.94
C ILE A 136 -7.99 -18.45 -34.00
N VAL A 137 -7.90 -18.07 -32.71
CA VAL A 137 -8.92 -18.40 -31.71
C VAL A 137 -10.22 -17.71 -32.05
N GLU A 138 -10.20 -16.43 -32.42
CA GLU A 138 -11.39 -15.66 -32.79
C GLU A 138 -12.12 -16.27 -34.00
N PHE A 139 -11.40 -16.57 -35.08
CA PHE A 139 -11.98 -17.22 -36.26
C PHE A 139 -12.58 -18.60 -35.94
N SER A 140 -11.97 -19.32 -35.01
CA SER A 140 -12.46 -20.63 -34.58
C SER A 140 -13.74 -20.60 -33.73
N LYS A 141 -14.15 -19.42 -33.24
CA LYS A 141 -15.43 -19.26 -32.52
C LYS A 141 -16.61 -19.23 -33.50
N THR A 142 -16.39 -18.66 -34.69
CA THR A 142 -17.43 -18.44 -35.70
C THR A 142 -17.50 -19.54 -36.76
N HIS A 143 -16.45 -20.36 -36.92
CA HIS A 143 -16.35 -21.33 -38.01
C HIS A 143 -16.12 -22.78 -37.53
N THR A 144 -16.63 -23.73 -38.31
CA THR A 144 -16.38 -25.17 -38.10
C THR A 144 -14.94 -25.55 -38.45
N PHE A 145 -14.45 -26.64 -37.85
CA PHE A 145 -13.06 -27.08 -38.02
C PHE A 145 -12.63 -27.34 -39.48
N PRO A 146 -13.47 -27.94 -40.36
CA PRO A 146 -13.12 -28.10 -41.78
C PRO A 146 -12.88 -26.76 -42.49
N THR A 147 -13.71 -25.76 -42.23
CA THR A 147 -13.59 -24.41 -42.81
C THR A 147 -12.38 -23.68 -42.24
N PHE A 148 -12.17 -23.79 -40.93
CA PHE A 148 -10.99 -23.29 -40.23
C PHE A 148 -9.68 -23.82 -40.84
N ARG A 149 -9.61 -25.13 -41.10
CA ARG A 149 -8.41 -25.79 -41.66
C ARG A 149 -8.03 -25.30 -43.06
N ARG A 150 -9.01 -24.86 -43.87
CA ARG A 150 -8.73 -24.30 -45.21
C ARG A 150 -7.91 -23.02 -45.14
N ARG A 151 -8.20 -22.17 -44.14
CA ARG A 151 -7.51 -20.91 -43.89
C ARG A 151 -6.18 -21.12 -43.14
N TYR A 152 -6.21 -21.91 -42.07
CA TYR A 152 -5.06 -22.16 -41.21
C TYR A 152 -4.49 -23.56 -41.45
N ARG A 153 -3.82 -23.74 -42.60
CA ARG A 153 -3.28 -25.04 -43.04
C ARG A 153 -2.22 -25.64 -42.09
N GLN A 154 -1.60 -24.79 -41.27
CA GLN A 154 -0.59 -25.15 -40.28
C GLN A 154 -1.17 -25.99 -39.14
N ILE A 155 -2.45 -25.80 -38.80
CA ILE A 155 -3.13 -26.51 -37.71
C ILE A 155 -3.85 -27.72 -38.30
N LYS A 156 -3.22 -28.90 -38.14
CA LYS A 156 -3.68 -30.16 -38.73
C LYS A 156 -4.78 -30.81 -37.91
N TYR A 157 -4.71 -30.71 -36.58
CA TYR A 157 -5.54 -31.48 -35.66
C TYR A 157 -6.35 -30.59 -34.71
N LYS A 158 -7.51 -31.07 -34.25
CA LYS A 158 -8.34 -30.36 -33.27
C LYS A 158 -7.63 -30.13 -31.93
N GLU A 159 -6.73 -31.02 -31.54
CA GLU A 159 -5.96 -30.89 -30.29
C GLU A 159 -5.00 -29.70 -30.31
N GLN A 160 -4.37 -29.42 -31.45
CA GLN A 160 -3.52 -28.24 -31.62
C GLN A 160 -4.33 -26.96 -31.39
N LEU A 161 -5.52 -26.88 -32.00
CA LEU A 161 -6.44 -25.77 -31.77
C LEU A 161 -6.86 -25.67 -30.29
N ARG A 162 -7.11 -26.79 -29.60
CA ARG A 162 -7.43 -26.78 -28.16
C ARG A 162 -6.26 -26.27 -27.31
N ARG A 163 -5.02 -26.64 -27.63
CA ARG A 163 -3.80 -26.13 -26.95
C ARG A 163 -3.67 -24.62 -27.12
N ILE A 164 -3.81 -24.13 -28.35
CA ILE A 164 -3.79 -22.70 -28.67
C ILE A 164 -4.89 -21.95 -27.90
N LYS A 165 -6.13 -22.47 -27.90
CA LYS A 165 -7.25 -21.89 -27.13
C LYS A 165 -6.93 -21.81 -25.63
N ARG A 166 -6.41 -22.88 -25.04
CA ARG A 166 -6.06 -22.88 -23.60
C ARG A 166 -5.01 -21.84 -23.28
N TYR A 167 -3.99 -21.69 -24.12
CA TYR A 167 -2.95 -20.70 -23.91
C TYR A 167 -3.46 -19.27 -24.02
N VAL A 168 -4.21 -18.97 -25.09
CA VAL A 168 -4.79 -17.63 -25.27
C VAL A 168 -5.72 -17.28 -24.10
N ASN A 169 -6.56 -18.23 -23.68
CA ASN A 169 -7.45 -18.00 -22.54
C ASN A 169 -6.68 -17.80 -21.22
N ALA A 170 -5.60 -18.55 -20.99
CA ALA A 170 -4.78 -18.40 -19.79
C ALA A 170 -4.06 -17.04 -19.75
N GLN A 171 -3.53 -16.60 -20.90
CA GLN A 171 -2.91 -15.28 -21.03
C GLN A 171 -3.93 -14.16 -20.84
N ASP A 172 -5.12 -14.30 -21.44
CA ASP A 172 -6.22 -13.34 -21.28
C ASP A 172 -6.64 -13.21 -19.81
N MET A 173 -6.72 -14.32 -19.06
CA MET A 173 -6.98 -14.28 -17.61
C MET A 173 -5.89 -13.53 -16.84
N LYS A 174 -4.60 -13.70 -17.20
CA LYS A 174 -3.50 -12.95 -16.58
C LYS A 174 -3.62 -11.45 -16.88
N THR A 175 -3.87 -11.09 -18.13
CA THR A 175 -4.07 -9.71 -18.57
C THR A 175 -5.26 -9.06 -17.85
N GLN A 176 -6.39 -9.75 -17.74
CA GLN A 176 -7.56 -9.29 -17.00
C GLN A 176 -7.20 -9.02 -15.53
N LYS A 177 -6.49 -9.94 -14.86
CA LYS A 177 -6.03 -9.72 -13.48
C LYS A 177 -5.13 -8.50 -13.34
N LEU A 178 -4.21 -8.29 -14.28
CA LEU A 178 -3.34 -7.10 -14.29
C LEU A 178 -4.16 -5.81 -14.46
N GLN A 179 -5.15 -5.80 -15.35
CA GLN A 179 -6.07 -4.69 -15.52
C GLN A 179 -6.89 -4.43 -14.25
N PHE A 180 -7.31 -5.48 -13.52
CA PHE A 180 -7.98 -5.31 -12.23
C PHE A 180 -7.09 -4.66 -11.17
N VAL A 181 -5.80 -5.00 -11.14
CA VAL A 181 -4.84 -4.33 -10.26
C VAL A 181 -4.69 -2.86 -10.65
N ASP A 182 -4.48 -2.60 -11.94
CA ASP A 182 -4.31 -1.25 -12.49
C ASP A 182 -5.51 -0.34 -12.16
N ASN A 183 -6.72 -0.79 -12.49
CA ASN A 183 -7.96 -0.06 -12.21
C ASN A 183 -8.16 0.20 -10.72
N PHE A 184 -7.88 -0.79 -9.87
CA PHE A 184 -8.01 -0.63 -8.42
C PHE A 184 -7.06 0.45 -7.87
N VAL A 185 -5.79 0.43 -8.29
CA VAL A 185 -4.82 1.42 -7.85
C VAL A 185 -5.22 2.82 -8.33
N TYR A 186 -5.73 2.92 -9.55
CA TYR A 186 -6.24 4.19 -10.08
C TYR A 186 -7.44 4.72 -9.30
N THR A 187 -8.43 3.87 -8.98
CA THR A 187 -9.58 4.27 -8.14
C THR A 187 -9.13 4.79 -6.77
N GLU A 188 -8.19 4.10 -6.12
CA GLU A 188 -7.63 4.52 -4.84
C GLU A 188 -6.85 5.84 -4.94
N PHE A 189 -6.13 6.05 -6.04
CA PHE A 189 -5.46 7.32 -6.32
C PHE A 189 -6.47 8.47 -6.46
N ILE A 190 -7.54 8.29 -7.23
CA ILE A 190 -8.60 9.30 -7.38
C ILE A 190 -9.24 9.62 -6.03
N ARG A 191 -9.55 8.60 -5.23
CA ARG A 191 -10.08 8.79 -3.87
C ARG A 191 -9.15 9.63 -2.99
N ALA A 192 -7.85 9.34 -3.03
CA ALA A 192 -6.87 10.13 -2.29
C ALA A 192 -6.80 11.58 -2.77
N ARG A 193 -6.92 11.82 -4.08
CA ARG A 193 -6.97 13.17 -4.66
C ARG A 193 -8.22 13.93 -4.21
N GLU A 194 -9.38 13.29 -4.16
CA GLU A 194 -10.62 13.88 -3.63
C GLU A 194 -10.47 14.25 -2.15
N CYS A 195 -9.82 13.40 -1.36
CA CYS A 195 -9.50 13.67 0.04
C CYS A 195 -8.31 14.63 0.24
N CYS A 196 -7.73 15.17 -0.84
CA CYS A 196 -6.54 16.03 -0.82
C CYS A 196 -5.32 15.41 -0.10
N LEU A 197 -5.21 14.08 -0.13
CA LEU A 197 -4.09 13.34 0.46
C LEU A 197 -2.93 13.22 -0.54
N PRO A 198 -1.68 13.48 -0.11
CA PRO A 198 -0.51 13.19 -0.95
C PRO A 198 -0.36 11.67 -1.09
N MET A 199 -0.08 11.21 -2.30
CA MET A 199 0.20 9.81 -2.59
C MET A 199 1.54 9.70 -3.28
N HIS A 200 2.44 8.90 -2.70
CA HIS A 200 3.77 8.67 -3.25
C HIS A 200 3.83 7.36 -4.06
N ASP A 201 4.93 7.18 -4.79
CA ASP A 201 5.15 5.97 -5.60
C ASP A 201 5.22 4.71 -4.74
N SER A 202 5.72 4.84 -3.51
CA SER A 202 5.71 3.78 -2.49
C SER A 202 4.28 3.38 -2.12
N ASP A 203 3.35 4.33 -2.01
CA ASP A 203 1.94 4.04 -1.75
C ASP A 203 1.29 3.32 -2.92
N LEU A 204 1.52 3.80 -4.16
CA LEU A 204 1.04 3.15 -5.38
C LEU A 204 1.55 1.70 -5.48
N ARG A 205 2.84 1.50 -5.20
CA ARG A 205 3.47 0.17 -5.16
C ARG A 205 2.81 -0.72 -4.12
N ARG A 206 2.62 -0.22 -2.90
CA ARG A 206 1.97 -0.95 -1.81
C ARG A 206 0.53 -1.34 -2.16
N LEU A 207 -0.24 -0.43 -2.76
CA LEU A 207 -1.61 -0.71 -3.20
C LEU A 207 -1.65 -1.80 -4.28
N ALA A 208 -0.75 -1.71 -5.26
CA ALA A 208 -0.66 -2.67 -6.36
C ALA A 208 -0.30 -4.08 -5.85
N ILE A 209 0.73 -4.20 -5.03
CA ILE A 209 1.16 -5.49 -4.45
C ILE A 209 0.05 -6.10 -3.60
N ARG A 210 -0.59 -5.30 -2.74
CA ARG A 210 -1.72 -5.75 -1.91
C ARG A 210 -2.85 -6.31 -2.77
N LYS A 211 -3.20 -5.62 -3.86
CA LYS A 211 -4.29 -6.07 -4.74
C LYS A 211 -3.90 -7.31 -5.54
N ALA A 212 -2.66 -7.38 -6.03
CA ALA A 212 -2.15 -8.54 -6.75
C ALA A 212 -2.12 -9.81 -5.87
N HIS A 213 -1.74 -9.66 -4.60
CA HIS A 213 -1.81 -10.73 -3.61
C HIS A 213 -3.24 -11.24 -3.44
N ASN A 214 -4.22 -10.34 -3.32
CA ASN A 214 -5.64 -10.72 -3.21
C ASN A 214 -6.20 -11.43 -4.45
N LEU A 215 -5.58 -11.23 -5.62
CA LEU A 215 -5.96 -11.88 -6.88
C LEU A 215 -5.15 -13.17 -7.16
N TYR A 216 -4.30 -13.57 -6.21
CA TYR A 216 -3.35 -14.68 -6.34
C TYR A 216 -2.52 -14.57 -7.63
N LEU A 217 -2.09 -13.35 -7.96
CA LEU A 217 -1.29 -13.08 -9.13
C LEU A 217 0.20 -13.32 -8.80
N VAL A 218 0.65 -14.55 -9.03
CA VAL A 218 2.01 -14.98 -8.73
C VAL A 218 3.01 -14.26 -9.65
N GLY A 219 4.10 -13.77 -9.08
CA GLY A 219 5.19 -13.11 -9.82
C GLY A 219 4.91 -11.67 -10.23
N PHE A 220 3.79 -11.07 -9.78
CA PHE A 220 3.57 -9.64 -10.01
C PHE A 220 4.50 -8.80 -9.13
N MET A 221 5.25 -7.91 -9.77
CA MET A 221 6.08 -6.92 -9.10
C MET A 221 5.64 -5.53 -9.55
N ALA A 222 5.34 -4.65 -8.60
CA ALA A 222 5.12 -3.23 -8.88
C ALA A 222 6.49 -2.52 -8.98
N SER A 223 7.24 -2.88 -10.02
CA SER A 223 8.55 -2.31 -10.34
C SER A 223 8.45 -0.81 -10.63
N SER A 224 9.59 -0.11 -10.63
CA SER A 224 9.64 1.31 -11.02
C SER A 224 9.12 1.53 -12.44
N HIS A 225 9.40 0.59 -13.35
CA HIS A 225 8.87 0.60 -14.72
C HIS A 225 7.34 0.47 -14.73
N TRP A 226 6.78 -0.47 -13.96
CA TRP A 226 5.33 -0.61 -13.85
C TRP A 226 4.66 0.66 -13.32
N ILE A 227 5.26 1.34 -12.34
CA ILE A 227 4.76 2.62 -11.80
C ILE A 227 4.81 3.72 -12.85
N LEU A 228 5.91 3.81 -13.61
CA LEU A 228 6.06 4.78 -14.69
C LEU A 228 4.98 4.60 -15.76
N ASP A 229 4.76 3.36 -16.19
CA ASP A 229 3.73 3.02 -17.17
C ASP A 229 2.33 3.25 -16.63
N PHE A 230 2.06 2.86 -15.39
CA PHE A 230 0.81 3.15 -14.70
C PHE A 230 0.51 4.65 -14.73
N LYS A 231 1.50 5.49 -14.36
CA LYS A 231 1.35 6.95 -14.41
C LYS A 231 1.12 7.47 -15.82
N ARG A 232 1.84 6.94 -16.81
CA ARG A 232 1.69 7.32 -18.22
C ARG A 232 0.29 7.00 -18.74
N ARG A 233 -0.21 5.78 -18.48
CA ARG A 233 -1.56 5.32 -18.89
C ARG A 233 -2.67 6.17 -18.29
N HIS A 234 -2.51 6.61 -17.04
CA HIS A 234 -3.52 7.40 -16.32
C HIS A 234 -3.24 8.92 -16.32
N HIS A 235 -2.27 9.38 -17.11
CA HIS A 235 -1.85 10.78 -17.20
C HIS A 235 -1.50 11.43 -15.84
N ILE A 236 -0.92 10.65 -14.93
CA ILE A 236 -0.48 11.10 -13.61
C ILE A 236 0.95 11.65 -13.74
N SER A 237 1.16 12.86 -13.21
CA SER A 237 2.48 13.49 -13.14
C SER A 237 2.93 13.61 -11.69
N SER A 238 4.21 13.35 -11.44
CA SER A 238 4.83 13.68 -10.17
C SER A 238 4.88 15.20 -10.03
N ARG A 239 4.25 15.74 -8.98
CA ARG A 239 4.25 17.18 -8.70
C ARG A 239 4.71 17.43 -7.27
N LYS A 240 5.60 18.39 -7.11
CA LYS A 240 5.99 18.88 -5.79
C LYS A 240 4.77 19.53 -5.12
N VAL A 241 4.50 19.16 -3.88
CA VAL A 241 3.51 19.88 -3.06
C VAL A 241 4.11 21.24 -2.71
N THR A 242 3.53 22.31 -3.26
CA THR A 242 4.02 23.69 -3.07
C THR A 242 3.25 24.46 -2.01
N LYS A 243 1.99 24.08 -1.75
CA LYS A 243 1.10 24.74 -0.80
C LYS A 243 0.40 23.69 0.03
N LEU A 244 0.48 23.83 1.35
CA LEU A 244 -0.32 23.05 2.27
C LEU A 244 -1.70 23.71 2.39
N VAL A 245 -2.74 22.98 2.00
CA VAL A 245 -4.13 23.46 2.10
C VAL A 245 -4.79 22.75 3.28
N THR A 246 -5.27 23.53 4.25
CA THR A 246 -6.02 23.03 5.41
C THR A 246 -7.49 22.79 5.05
N LYS A 247 -8.18 21.91 5.79
CA LYS A 247 -9.61 21.58 5.58
C LYS A 247 -10.51 22.82 5.51
N ASN A 248 -10.27 23.82 6.37
CA ASN A 248 -11.04 25.06 6.40
C ASN A 248 -11.06 25.75 5.02
N HIS A 249 -9.94 25.70 4.29
CA HIS A 249 -9.86 26.30 2.96
C HIS A 249 -10.74 25.58 1.91
N LEU A 250 -10.98 24.28 2.08
CA LEU A 250 -11.91 23.53 1.20
C LEU A 250 -13.37 23.85 1.51
N GLU A 251 -13.71 24.00 2.79
CA GLU A 251 -15.04 24.41 3.24
C GLU A 251 -15.35 25.83 2.73
N ASP A 252 -14.40 26.76 2.88
CA ASP A 252 -14.49 28.12 2.34
C ASP A 252 -14.73 28.10 0.81
N ARG A 253 -14.08 27.21 0.06
CA ARG A 253 -14.29 27.11 -1.39
C ARG A 253 -15.72 26.72 -1.74
N ASN A 254 -16.30 25.76 -1.02
CA ASN A 254 -17.68 25.35 -1.23
C ASN A 254 -18.66 26.46 -0.86
N GLU A 255 -18.37 27.22 0.20
CA GLU A 255 -19.17 28.37 0.59
C GLU A 255 -19.09 29.50 -0.44
N ILE A 256 -17.89 29.80 -0.96
CA ILE A 256 -17.66 30.76 -2.04
C ILE A 256 -18.45 30.36 -3.30
N LEU A 257 -18.43 29.08 -3.69
CA LEU A 257 -19.20 28.59 -4.85
C LEU A 257 -20.71 28.77 -4.65
N LYS A 258 -21.23 28.39 -3.48
CA LYS A 258 -22.66 28.59 -3.14
C LYS A 258 -23.03 30.07 -3.05
N SER A 259 -22.12 30.92 -2.60
CA SER A 259 -22.31 32.37 -2.57
C SER A 259 -22.38 32.94 -3.98
N ALA A 260 -21.47 32.52 -4.86
CA ALA A 260 -21.45 32.92 -6.26
C ALA A 260 -22.70 32.46 -7.02
N GLU A 261 -23.16 31.23 -6.83
CA GLU A 261 -24.42 30.74 -7.41
C GLU A 261 -25.62 31.56 -6.94
N ARG A 262 -25.69 31.87 -5.64
CA ARG A 262 -26.73 32.74 -5.09
C ARG A 262 -26.70 34.12 -5.74
N PHE A 263 -25.52 34.74 -5.84
CA PHE A 263 -25.34 36.04 -6.47
C PHE A 263 -25.81 36.04 -7.93
N VAL A 264 -25.37 35.06 -8.74
CA VAL A 264 -25.79 34.94 -10.14
C VAL A 264 -27.31 34.77 -10.26
N LYS A 265 -27.92 33.98 -9.37
CA LYS A 265 -29.38 33.80 -9.35
C LYS A 265 -30.11 35.10 -9.00
N THR A 266 -29.62 35.85 -8.01
CA THR A 266 -30.17 37.16 -7.65
C THR A 266 -30.09 38.13 -8.82
N VAL A 267 -28.93 38.25 -9.47
CA VAL A 267 -28.75 39.14 -10.62
C VAL A 267 -29.67 38.77 -11.80
N LYS A 268 -29.81 37.47 -12.10
CA LYS A 268 -30.72 37.00 -13.16
C LYS A 268 -32.17 37.38 -12.88
N ASN A 269 -32.62 37.21 -11.63
CA ASN A 269 -33.98 37.57 -11.25
C ASN A 269 -34.19 39.09 -11.38
N THR A 270 -33.26 39.90 -10.86
CA THR A 270 -33.37 41.36 -10.96
C THR A 270 -33.39 41.84 -12.41
N ILE A 271 -32.56 41.28 -13.29
CA ILE A 271 -32.53 41.66 -14.71
C ILE A 271 -33.85 41.29 -15.40
N SER A 272 -34.45 40.15 -15.04
CA SER A 272 -35.77 39.74 -15.54
C SER A 272 -36.85 40.75 -15.14
N ASP A 273 -36.85 41.19 -13.88
CA ASP A 273 -37.84 42.15 -13.36
C ASP A 273 -37.72 43.53 -14.06
N TYR A 274 -36.51 43.95 -14.43
CA TYR A 274 -36.29 45.21 -15.17
C TYR A 274 -36.70 45.16 -16.65
N ALA A 275 -36.91 43.98 -17.23
CA ALA A 275 -37.33 43.85 -18.64
C ALA A 275 -38.83 44.15 -18.86
N GLU A 276 -39.64 44.11 -17.80
CA GLU A 276 -41.10 44.33 -17.85
C GLU A 276 -41.52 45.79 -17.62
N ASP A 277 -40.69 46.60 -16.96
CA ASP A 277 -41.00 48.00 -16.61
C ASP A 277 -40.66 49.04 -17.70
N HIS A 278 -40.19 48.61 -18.88
CA HIS A 278 -39.72 49.50 -19.97
C HIS A 278 -40.33 49.26 -21.36
N ILE A 279 -41.57 48.78 -21.45
CA ILE A 279 -42.38 48.78 -22.69
C ILE A 279 -43.55 49.74 -22.58
#